data_AF-A0A2E3BYX5-F1
#
_entry.id   AF-A0A2E3BYX5-F1
#
_cell.length_a   1.000
_cell.length_b   1.000
_cell.length_c   1.000
_cell.angle_alpha   90.00
_cell.angle_beta   90.00
_cell.angle_gamma   90.00
#
_symmetry.space_group_name_H-M   'P 1'
#
loop_
_entity.id
_entity.type
_entity.pdbx_description
1 polymer ?
#
loop_
_entity_poly.entity_id
_entity_poly.type
_entity_poly.pdbx_seq_one_letter_code
_entity_poly.pdbx_strand_id
1 'polypeptide(L)'
;MSQNKSLSLKKTYDKIFEIRKRDIEYVENKQIEIKELKEKLNSLDRKSNRSLFVDIKRNYTEEGTDINNFIEMSNNKLIEEILDFMYQYMIFKDKIITSNDMCKLFLLLTELSRFTSRYKKIPKEWINIGFVGGVLEDLVVILRVSVQLNISKTHLVSNSELVAGLKKIEPERFPFVNKVVKMIDEDKLIDFIKECIILQGDSKRIGTYDKYIYAIQGIYGNVEFDERVVTYLNDVKSAPRYGVHFTKCEIAQNIWDKIETKNSRSKGRIIPVGEIVRFDRVIHGLTCVEYDGKNFMIDDLMAKIRDRMVHGIGVMERPKYESGLVIDIHKLIKTLPKDSIMMNEIGTLLVKENIPRNCIIELLKDEKLDIFWRI
;
A
#
# COMPACT_ATOMS: atom_id res chain seq x y z
N MET A 1 -30.25 -25.36 7.83
CA MET A 1 -30.11 -23.87 7.83
C MET A 1 -28.83 -23.37 7.16
N SER A 2 -27.66 -24.03 7.28
CA SER A 2 -26.42 -23.53 6.65
C SER A 2 -26.38 -23.63 5.12
N GLN A 3 -26.93 -24.71 4.51
CA GLN A 3 -26.96 -24.86 3.04
C GLN A 3 -27.74 -23.75 2.32
N ASN A 4 -28.89 -23.32 2.85
CA ASN A 4 -29.70 -22.25 2.24
C ASN A 4 -29.00 -20.88 2.32
N LYS A 5 -28.27 -20.60 3.41
CA LYS A 5 -27.48 -19.36 3.56
C LYS A 5 -26.25 -19.37 2.65
N SER A 6 -25.58 -20.51 2.52
CA SER A 6 -24.44 -20.69 1.62
C SER A 6 -24.82 -20.47 0.15
N LEU A 7 -25.96 -21.02 -0.28
CA LEU A 7 -26.50 -20.81 -1.63
C LEU A 7 -26.87 -19.33 -1.85
N SER A 8 -27.38 -18.64 -0.83
CA SER A 8 -27.68 -17.21 -0.90
C SER A 8 -26.44 -16.34 -1.09
N LEU A 9 -25.36 -16.62 -0.35
CA LEU A 9 -24.09 -15.88 -0.48
C LEU A 9 -23.44 -16.08 -1.85
N LYS A 10 -23.45 -17.31 -2.38
CA LYS A 10 -22.93 -17.59 -3.72
C LYS A 10 -23.69 -16.81 -4.79
N LYS A 11 -25.02 -16.75 -4.70
CA LYS A 11 -25.86 -15.92 -5.58
C LYS A 11 -25.50 -14.44 -5.49
N THR A 12 -25.26 -13.91 -4.28
CA THR A 12 -24.83 -12.52 -4.10
C THR A 12 -23.47 -12.27 -4.77
N TYR A 13 -22.51 -13.18 -4.60
CA TYR A 13 -21.20 -13.08 -5.25
C TYR A 13 -21.32 -13.04 -6.78
N ASP A 14 -22.07 -13.97 -7.37
CA ASP A 14 -22.23 -14.01 -8.84
C ASP A 14 -22.96 -12.75 -9.35
N LYS A 15 -23.98 -12.28 -8.62
CA LYS A 15 -24.72 -11.04 -8.91
C LYS A 15 -23.83 -9.79 -8.95
N ILE A 16 -22.80 -9.69 -8.11
CA ILE A 16 -21.86 -8.55 -8.11
C ILE A 16 -21.20 -8.41 -9.49
N PHE A 17 -20.73 -9.51 -10.07
CA PHE A 17 -20.07 -9.48 -11.38
C PHE A 17 -21.05 -9.32 -12.54
N GLU A 18 -22.28 -9.83 -12.41
CA GLU A 18 -23.34 -9.57 -13.39
C GLU A 18 -23.73 -8.08 -13.44
N ILE A 19 -23.87 -7.43 -12.28
CA ILE A 19 -24.09 -5.98 -12.20
C ILE A 19 -22.96 -5.25 -12.91
N ARG A 20 -21.70 -5.57 -12.58
CA ARG A 20 -20.54 -4.91 -13.19
C ARG A 20 -20.54 -5.06 -14.72
N LYS A 21 -20.81 -6.26 -15.22
CA LYS A 21 -20.86 -6.54 -16.67
C LYS A 21 -21.93 -5.69 -17.36
N ARG A 22 -23.14 -5.66 -16.81
CA ARG A 22 -24.25 -4.86 -17.35
C ARG A 22 -23.92 -3.36 -17.33
N ASP A 23 -23.31 -2.88 -16.27
CA ASP A 23 -22.99 -1.46 -16.15
C ASP A 23 -21.88 -1.04 -17.13
N ILE A 24 -20.90 -1.92 -17.40
CA ILE A 24 -19.88 -1.71 -18.45
C ILE A 24 -20.57 -1.61 -19.82
N GLU A 25 -21.44 -2.56 -20.15
CA GLU A 25 -22.16 -2.59 -21.44
C GLU A 25 -23.01 -1.32 -21.63
N TYR A 26 -23.71 -0.87 -20.58
CA TYR A 26 -24.45 0.39 -20.61
C TYR A 26 -23.54 1.60 -20.88
N VAL A 27 -22.41 1.69 -20.18
CA VAL A 27 -21.45 2.80 -20.34
C VAL A 27 -20.83 2.79 -21.74
N GLU A 28 -20.45 1.64 -22.27
CA GLU A 28 -19.89 1.51 -23.63
C GLU A 28 -20.89 1.99 -24.68
N ASN A 29 -22.16 1.57 -24.58
CA ASN A 29 -23.21 2.01 -25.49
C ASN A 29 -23.42 3.54 -25.42
N LYS A 30 -23.47 4.11 -24.22
CA LYS A 30 -23.61 5.56 -24.04
C LYS A 30 -22.39 6.35 -24.52
N GLN A 31 -21.19 5.80 -24.39
CA GLN A 31 -19.99 6.43 -24.94
C GLN A 31 -20.01 6.49 -26.47
N ILE A 32 -20.59 5.51 -27.15
CA ILE A 32 -20.80 5.53 -28.60
C ILE A 32 -21.74 6.69 -28.98
N GLU A 33 -22.89 6.82 -28.30
CA GLU A 33 -23.84 7.92 -28.52
C GLU A 33 -23.19 9.30 -28.32
N ILE A 34 -22.42 9.46 -27.24
CA ILE A 34 -21.67 10.70 -26.94
C ILE A 34 -20.63 11.00 -28.03
N LYS A 35 -19.95 9.97 -28.55
CA LYS A 35 -18.98 10.11 -29.64
C LYS A 35 -19.66 10.58 -30.92
N GLU A 36 -20.79 10.00 -31.28
CA GLU A 36 -21.58 10.42 -32.45
C GLU A 36 -22.06 11.88 -32.32
N LEU A 37 -22.52 12.29 -31.14
CA LEU A 37 -22.89 13.68 -30.86
C LEU A 37 -21.69 14.63 -31.04
N LYS A 38 -20.51 14.23 -30.58
CA LYS A 38 -19.28 15.01 -30.75
C LYS A 38 -18.86 15.12 -32.22
N GLU A 39 -18.96 14.04 -32.99
CA GLU A 39 -18.67 14.04 -34.43
C GLU A 39 -19.65 14.96 -35.18
N LYS A 40 -20.95 14.90 -34.86
CA LYS A 40 -21.96 15.82 -35.40
C LYS A 40 -21.68 17.28 -35.03
N LEU A 41 -21.22 17.57 -33.82
CA LEU A 41 -20.82 18.93 -33.42
C LEU A 41 -19.63 19.45 -34.22
N ASN A 42 -18.66 18.59 -34.52
CA ASN A 42 -17.46 18.96 -35.25
C ASN A 42 -17.74 19.19 -36.74
N SER A 43 -18.76 18.55 -37.32
CA SER A 43 -19.14 18.71 -38.73
C SER A 43 -20.06 19.90 -38.99
N LEU A 44 -20.66 20.50 -37.96
CA LEU A 44 -21.57 21.63 -38.12
C LEU A 44 -20.83 22.97 -38.18
N ASP A 45 -21.14 23.77 -39.20
CA ASP A 45 -20.77 25.18 -39.20
C ASP A 45 -21.66 25.97 -38.22
N ARG A 46 -21.02 26.57 -37.21
CA ARG A 46 -21.66 27.27 -36.10
C ARG A 46 -22.47 28.49 -36.55
N LYS A 47 -22.10 29.12 -37.66
CA LYS A 47 -22.76 30.34 -38.15
C LYS A 47 -24.04 30.03 -38.91
N SER A 48 -24.01 29.04 -39.80
CA SER A 48 -25.18 28.63 -40.59
C SER A 48 -26.20 27.82 -39.79
N ASN A 49 -25.77 27.02 -38.82
CA ASN A 49 -26.63 26.07 -38.10
C ASN A 49 -26.69 26.35 -36.59
N ARG A 50 -26.82 27.63 -36.20
CA ARG A 50 -26.70 28.05 -34.79
C ARG A 50 -27.65 27.31 -33.83
N SER A 51 -28.93 27.15 -34.18
CA SER A 51 -29.91 26.46 -33.31
C SER A 51 -29.54 24.99 -33.12
N LEU A 52 -29.32 24.27 -34.23
CA LEU A 52 -28.95 22.86 -34.21
C LEU A 52 -27.62 22.62 -33.47
N PHE A 53 -26.64 23.50 -33.65
CA PHE A 53 -25.37 23.43 -32.92
C PHE A 53 -25.59 23.55 -31.40
N VAL A 54 -26.44 24.48 -30.96
CA VAL A 54 -26.77 24.65 -29.53
C VAL A 54 -27.47 23.42 -28.98
N ASP A 55 -28.44 22.86 -29.72
CA ASP A 55 -29.19 21.67 -29.29
C ASP A 55 -28.29 20.44 -29.15
N ILE A 56 -27.44 20.15 -30.15
CA ILE A 56 -26.52 19.00 -30.08
C ILE A 56 -25.47 19.22 -28.99
N LYS A 57 -25.00 20.47 -28.77
CA LYS A 57 -24.05 20.78 -27.70
C LYS A 57 -24.69 20.54 -26.33
N ARG A 58 -25.95 20.93 -26.15
CA ARG A 58 -26.71 20.66 -24.93
C ARG A 58 -26.82 19.16 -24.71
N ASN A 59 -27.31 18.40 -25.70
CA ASN A 59 -27.46 16.95 -25.58
C ASN A 59 -26.13 16.24 -25.30
N TYR A 60 -25.03 16.65 -25.96
CA TYR A 60 -23.69 16.13 -25.69
C TYR A 60 -23.26 16.34 -24.22
N THR A 61 -23.59 17.51 -23.67
CA THR A 61 -23.26 17.87 -22.29
C THR A 61 -24.15 17.13 -21.29
N GLU A 62 -25.45 17.02 -21.57
CA GLU A 62 -26.42 16.29 -20.76
C GLU A 62 -26.07 14.80 -20.70
N GLU A 63 -25.90 14.14 -21.85
CA GLU A 63 -25.49 12.72 -21.90
C GLU A 63 -24.14 12.48 -21.21
N GLY A 64 -23.18 13.40 -21.38
CA GLY A 64 -21.89 13.34 -20.69
C GLY A 64 -22.01 13.51 -19.18
N THR A 65 -22.99 14.26 -18.69
CA THR A 65 -23.25 14.44 -17.25
C THR A 65 -23.98 13.22 -16.70
N ASP A 66 -25.00 12.73 -17.41
CA ASP A 66 -25.81 11.57 -17.02
C ASP A 66 -24.98 10.30 -16.93
N ILE A 67 -24.08 10.05 -17.89
CA ILE A 67 -23.20 8.88 -17.84
C ILE A 67 -22.24 8.94 -16.64
N ASN A 68 -21.70 10.12 -16.32
CA ASN A 68 -20.80 10.29 -15.18
C ASN A 68 -21.54 10.08 -13.86
N ASN A 69 -22.74 10.65 -13.73
CA ASN A 69 -23.62 10.43 -12.57
C ASN A 69 -23.99 8.94 -12.41
N PHE A 70 -24.32 8.27 -13.51
CA PHE A 70 -24.59 6.83 -13.51
C PHE A 70 -23.38 6.03 -13.03
N ILE A 71 -22.18 6.31 -13.55
CA ILE A 71 -20.94 5.62 -13.16
C ILE A 71 -20.69 5.81 -11.66
N GLU A 72 -20.78 7.03 -11.15
CA GLU A 72 -20.56 7.32 -9.73
C GLU A 72 -21.57 6.60 -8.84
N MET A 73 -22.87 6.72 -9.14
CA MET A 73 -23.94 6.07 -8.39
C MET A 73 -23.80 4.54 -8.40
N SER A 74 -23.56 3.96 -9.58
CA SER A 74 -23.46 2.50 -9.71
C SER A 74 -22.21 1.95 -9.04
N ASN A 75 -21.08 2.64 -9.17
CA ASN A 75 -19.84 2.26 -8.49
C ASN A 75 -20.00 2.31 -6.97
N ASN A 76 -20.61 3.36 -6.42
CA ASN A 76 -20.85 3.48 -4.98
C ASN A 76 -21.75 2.33 -4.48
N LYS A 77 -22.83 2.03 -5.20
CA LYS A 77 -23.71 0.90 -4.87
C LYS A 77 -22.99 -0.44 -4.93
N LEU A 78 -22.16 -0.66 -5.95
CA LEU A 78 -21.41 -1.89 -6.11
C LEU A 78 -20.33 -2.05 -5.03
N ILE A 79 -19.69 -0.96 -4.62
CA ILE A 79 -18.78 -0.94 -3.47
C ILE A 79 -19.51 -1.42 -2.22
N GLU A 80 -20.69 -0.86 -1.91
CA GLU A 80 -21.48 -1.30 -0.75
C GLU A 80 -21.85 -2.79 -0.81
N GLU A 81 -22.35 -3.27 -1.96
CA GLU A 81 -22.69 -4.69 -2.14
C GLU A 81 -21.48 -5.62 -1.94
N ILE A 82 -20.30 -5.22 -2.41
CA ILE A 82 -19.06 -5.98 -2.20
C ILE A 82 -18.68 -6.00 -0.71
N LEU A 83 -18.72 -4.86 -0.03
CA LEU A 83 -18.38 -4.76 1.39
C LEU A 83 -19.33 -5.60 2.25
N ASP A 84 -20.62 -5.55 1.95
CA ASP A 84 -21.67 -6.30 2.65
C ASP A 84 -21.47 -7.81 2.46
N PHE A 85 -21.20 -8.23 1.23
CA PHE A 85 -20.85 -9.61 0.94
C PHE A 85 -19.60 -10.05 1.72
N MET A 86 -18.52 -9.29 1.66
CA MET A 86 -17.26 -9.63 2.34
C MET A 86 -17.44 -9.67 3.87
N TYR A 87 -18.21 -8.75 4.44
CA TYR A 87 -18.52 -8.73 5.87
C TYR A 87 -19.34 -9.94 6.31
N GLN A 88 -20.40 -10.28 5.56
CA GLN A 88 -21.19 -11.48 5.84
C GLN A 88 -20.35 -12.75 5.72
N TYR A 89 -19.51 -12.85 4.68
CA TYR A 89 -18.59 -13.96 4.49
C TYR A 89 -17.66 -14.16 5.70
N MET A 90 -17.12 -13.07 6.24
CA MET A 90 -16.30 -13.10 7.46
C MET A 90 -17.06 -13.68 8.66
N ILE A 91 -18.32 -13.28 8.87
CA ILE A 91 -19.15 -13.75 10.00
C ILE A 91 -19.46 -15.24 9.88
N PHE A 92 -19.87 -15.69 8.69
CA PHE A 92 -20.34 -17.06 8.51
C PHE A 92 -19.21 -18.10 8.42
N LYS A 93 -17.95 -17.67 8.21
CA LYS A 93 -16.76 -18.54 8.04
C LYS A 93 -16.96 -19.68 7.03
N ASP A 94 -17.91 -19.52 6.12
CA ASP A 94 -18.26 -20.50 5.12
C ASP A 94 -17.21 -20.48 4.00
N LYS A 95 -16.61 -21.63 3.64
CA LYS A 95 -15.62 -21.71 2.54
C LYS A 95 -16.29 -21.77 1.15
N ILE A 96 -17.15 -20.81 0.85
CA ILE A 96 -17.93 -20.77 -0.41
C ILE A 96 -17.13 -20.20 -1.57
N ILE A 97 -16.20 -19.29 -1.28
CA ILE A 97 -15.34 -18.66 -2.28
C ILE A 97 -13.88 -18.91 -1.94
N THR A 98 -13.04 -18.94 -2.97
CA THR A 98 -11.61 -19.18 -2.84
C THR A 98 -10.84 -17.90 -2.54
N SER A 99 -9.57 -18.03 -2.15
CA SER A 99 -8.65 -16.88 -2.09
C SER A 99 -8.58 -16.11 -3.42
N ASN A 100 -8.68 -16.83 -4.55
CA ASN A 100 -8.70 -16.21 -5.88
C ASN A 100 -9.97 -15.39 -6.12
N ASP A 101 -11.13 -15.83 -5.62
CA ASP A 101 -12.37 -15.07 -5.71
C ASP A 101 -12.33 -13.82 -4.83
N MET A 102 -11.75 -13.92 -3.62
CA MET A 102 -11.52 -12.75 -2.77
C MET A 102 -10.55 -11.75 -3.42
N CYS A 103 -9.51 -12.24 -4.10
CA CYS A 103 -8.62 -11.43 -4.92
C CYS A 103 -9.38 -10.68 -6.02
N LYS A 104 -10.31 -11.34 -6.73
CA LYS A 104 -11.15 -10.70 -7.74
C LYS A 104 -12.03 -9.60 -7.16
N LEU A 105 -12.59 -9.78 -5.96
CA LEU A 105 -13.39 -8.74 -5.31
C LEU A 105 -12.55 -7.50 -4.96
N PHE A 106 -11.35 -7.70 -4.41
CA PHE A 106 -10.44 -6.59 -4.16
C PHE A 106 -9.99 -5.89 -5.44
N LEU A 107 -9.70 -6.64 -6.51
CA LEU A 107 -9.37 -6.05 -7.82
C LEU A 107 -10.54 -5.25 -8.38
N LEU A 108 -11.76 -5.80 -8.32
CA LEU A 108 -12.96 -5.08 -8.74
C LEU A 108 -13.11 -3.78 -7.96
N LEU A 109 -12.98 -3.80 -6.63
CA LEU A 109 -13.02 -2.57 -5.82
C LEU A 109 -12.05 -1.52 -6.34
N THR A 110 -10.84 -1.89 -6.77
CA THR A 110 -9.82 -0.93 -7.24
C THR A 110 -10.17 -0.21 -8.52
N GLU A 111 -11.11 -0.74 -9.30
CA GLU A 111 -11.59 -0.16 -10.55
C GLU A 111 -12.79 0.78 -10.34
N LEU A 112 -13.47 0.70 -9.18
CA LEU A 112 -14.73 1.41 -8.93
C LEU A 112 -14.51 2.83 -8.39
N SER A 113 -13.37 3.12 -7.76
CA SER A 113 -13.09 4.45 -7.22
C SER A 113 -11.60 4.73 -7.10
N ARG A 114 -11.23 6.01 -7.21
CA ARG A 114 -9.85 6.45 -6.94
C ARG A 114 -9.42 6.11 -5.52
N PHE A 115 -10.35 6.13 -4.55
CA PHE A 115 -10.03 5.88 -3.15
C PHE A 115 -9.76 4.40 -2.88
N THR A 116 -10.42 3.50 -3.60
CA THR A 116 -10.27 2.04 -3.45
C THR A 116 -9.09 1.47 -4.24
N SER A 117 -8.44 2.27 -5.09
CA SER A 117 -7.22 1.88 -5.85
C SER A 117 -6.10 1.28 -4.99
N ARG A 118 -6.03 1.66 -3.70
CA ARG A 118 -5.04 1.13 -2.75
C ARG A 118 -5.17 -0.37 -2.49
N TYR A 119 -6.36 -0.97 -2.65
CA TYR A 119 -6.52 -2.41 -2.42
C TYR A 119 -5.78 -3.25 -3.46
N LYS A 120 -5.35 -2.64 -4.58
CA LYS A 120 -4.43 -3.26 -5.53
C LYS A 120 -3.10 -3.58 -4.87
N LYS A 121 -2.77 -2.94 -3.73
CA LYS A 121 -1.57 -3.11 -2.89
C LYS A 121 -1.80 -3.99 -1.65
N ILE A 122 -2.93 -4.68 -1.55
CA ILE A 122 -3.19 -5.52 -0.38
C ILE A 122 -2.18 -6.70 -0.32
N PRO A 123 -1.63 -7.06 0.86
CA PRO A 123 -0.79 -8.25 1.01
C PRO A 123 -1.53 -9.54 0.64
N LYS A 124 -0.81 -10.52 0.09
CA LYS A 124 -1.41 -11.82 -0.27
C LYS A 124 -2.02 -12.54 0.93
N GLU A 125 -1.37 -12.45 2.08
CA GLU A 125 -1.87 -13.00 3.35
C GLU A 125 -3.21 -12.38 3.76
N TRP A 126 -3.40 -11.10 3.45
CA TRP A 126 -4.61 -10.35 3.80
C TRP A 126 -5.80 -10.69 2.90
N ILE A 127 -5.55 -11.21 1.69
CA ILE A 127 -6.60 -11.75 0.82
C ILE A 127 -7.33 -12.88 1.55
N ASN A 128 -6.61 -13.75 2.27
CA ASN A 128 -7.20 -14.92 2.91
C ASN A 128 -8.10 -14.57 4.11
N ILE A 129 -7.87 -13.41 4.74
CA ILE A 129 -8.70 -12.89 5.83
C ILE A 129 -9.81 -11.94 5.33
N GLY A 130 -9.91 -11.75 4.00
CA GLY A 130 -11.04 -11.09 3.35
C GLY A 130 -11.31 -9.69 3.87
N PHE A 131 -12.52 -9.46 4.38
CA PHE A 131 -12.96 -8.16 4.91
C PHE A 131 -11.97 -7.55 5.91
N VAL A 132 -11.40 -8.36 6.81
CA VAL A 132 -10.38 -7.93 7.78
C VAL A 132 -9.16 -7.33 7.08
N GLY A 133 -8.74 -7.91 5.95
CA GLY A 133 -7.63 -7.38 5.15
C GLY A 133 -7.92 -5.99 4.61
N GLY A 134 -9.17 -5.71 4.20
CA GLY A 134 -9.61 -4.39 3.78
C GLY A 134 -9.62 -3.38 4.93
N VAL A 135 -10.08 -3.80 6.12
CA VAL A 135 -10.03 -2.99 7.35
C VAL A 135 -8.59 -2.62 7.70
N LEU A 136 -7.67 -3.59 7.65
CA LEU A 136 -6.25 -3.37 7.91
C LEU A 136 -5.63 -2.38 6.92
N GLU A 137 -5.94 -2.48 5.63
CA GLU A 137 -5.42 -1.54 4.62
C GLU A 137 -5.93 -0.11 4.85
N ASP A 138 -7.21 0.04 5.19
CA ASP A 138 -7.78 1.34 5.56
C ASP A 138 -7.10 1.91 6.82
N LEU A 139 -6.96 1.10 7.87
CA LEU A 139 -6.29 1.50 9.12
C LEU A 139 -4.83 1.90 8.89
N VAL A 140 -4.08 1.19 8.05
CA VAL A 140 -2.69 1.57 7.71
C VAL A 140 -2.65 2.98 7.15
N VAL A 141 -3.54 3.32 6.21
CA VAL A 141 -3.59 4.67 5.64
C VAL A 141 -3.97 5.70 6.71
N ILE A 142 -5.00 5.41 7.50
CA ILE A 142 -5.49 6.31 8.56
C ILE A 142 -4.37 6.65 9.55
N LEU A 143 -3.64 5.65 10.02
CA LEU A 143 -2.56 5.82 11.00
C LEU A 143 -1.34 6.56 10.42
N ARG A 144 -1.06 6.38 9.12
CA ARG A 144 0.07 7.05 8.45
C ARG A 144 -0.12 8.54 8.25
N VAL A 145 -1.37 9.00 8.15
CA VAL A 145 -1.74 10.41 7.93
C VAL A 145 -2.70 10.92 9.02
N SER A 146 -2.55 10.44 10.25
CA SER A 146 -3.43 10.74 11.39
C SER A 146 -3.63 12.25 11.61
N VAL A 147 -2.58 13.05 11.41
CA VAL A 147 -2.63 14.53 11.49
C VAL A 147 -3.58 15.11 10.43
N GLN A 148 -3.48 14.66 9.18
CA GLN A 148 -4.30 15.17 8.09
C GLN A 148 -5.78 14.82 8.28
N LEU A 149 -6.05 13.71 8.96
CA LEU A 149 -7.40 13.26 9.32
C LEU A 149 -7.88 13.83 10.66
N ASN A 150 -7.09 14.69 11.32
CA ASN A 150 -7.40 15.28 12.63
C ASN A 150 -7.72 14.22 13.71
N ILE A 151 -6.95 13.12 13.71
CA ILE A 151 -7.10 12.01 14.66
C ILE A 151 -6.10 12.16 15.81
N SER A 152 -4.82 12.32 15.48
CA SER A 152 -3.76 12.55 16.45
C SER A 152 -2.60 13.31 15.81
N LYS A 153 -1.79 13.97 16.63
CA LYS A 153 -0.55 14.62 16.19
C LYS A 153 0.65 13.69 16.23
N THR A 154 0.57 12.63 17.01
CA THR A 154 1.66 11.69 17.26
C THR A 154 1.48 10.41 16.47
N HIS A 155 2.59 9.71 16.27
CA HIS A 155 2.66 8.42 15.63
C HIS A 155 1.93 7.33 16.43
N LEU A 156 2.05 7.35 17.75
CA LEU A 156 1.24 6.53 18.64
C LEU A 156 -0.15 7.15 18.80
N VAL A 157 -1.18 6.47 18.32
CA VAL A 157 -2.59 6.90 18.44
C VAL A 157 -3.25 6.09 19.56
N SER A 158 -3.78 6.77 20.58
CA SER A 158 -4.48 6.07 21.66
C SER A 158 -5.80 5.45 21.18
N ASN A 159 -6.27 4.40 21.85
CA ASN A 159 -7.57 3.78 21.57
C ASN A 159 -8.71 4.81 21.49
N SER A 160 -8.76 5.78 22.42
CA SER A 160 -9.79 6.82 22.44
C SER A 160 -9.70 7.79 21.27
N GLU A 161 -8.49 8.24 20.90
CA GLU A 161 -8.28 9.09 19.73
C GLU A 161 -8.69 8.37 18.45
N LEU A 162 -8.32 7.09 18.34
CA LEU A 162 -8.67 6.28 17.18
C LEU A 162 -10.19 6.17 17.04
N VAL A 163 -10.92 5.71 18.07
CA VAL A 163 -12.40 5.58 18.01
C VAL A 163 -13.07 6.91 17.65
N ALA A 164 -12.69 8.00 18.32
CA ALA A 164 -13.26 9.31 18.05
C ALA A 164 -12.94 9.80 16.63
N GLY A 165 -11.75 9.49 16.12
CA GLY A 165 -11.29 9.80 14.78
C GLY A 165 -12.04 9.01 13.71
N LEU A 166 -12.18 7.69 13.88
CA LEU A 166 -12.84 6.79 12.93
C LEU A 166 -14.31 7.15 12.68
N LYS A 167 -14.98 7.80 13.63
CA LYS A 167 -16.35 8.30 13.44
C LYS A 167 -16.46 9.53 12.54
N LYS A 168 -15.35 10.24 12.31
CA LYS A 168 -15.30 11.51 11.58
C LYS A 168 -14.69 11.37 10.19
N ILE A 169 -14.10 10.22 9.87
CA ILE A 169 -13.47 10.02 8.57
C ILE A 169 -14.52 9.89 7.47
N GLU A 170 -14.16 10.33 6.27
CA GLU A 170 -15.02 10.26 5.09
C GLU A 170 -15.37 8.80 4.73
N PRO A 171 -16.67 8.44 4.65
CA PRO A 171 -17.13 7.09 4.32
C PRO A 171 -16.55 6.51 3.03
N GLU A 172 -16.59 7.31 1.98
CA GLU A 172 -16.12 6.94 0.64
C GLU A 172 -14.61 6.72 0.60
N ARG A 173 -13.87 7.44 1.46
CA ARG A 173 -12.41 7.34 1.50
C ARG A 173 -11.95 6.10 2.23
N PHE A 174 -12.68 5.57 3.21
CA PHE A 174 -12.30 4.42 4.04
C PHE A 174 -13.47 3.42 4.21
N PRO A 175 -13.91 2.77 3.11
CA PRO A 175 -15.16 2.01 3.10
C PRO A 175 -15.20 0.83 4.08
N PHE A 176 -14.10 0.10 4.27
CA PHE A 176 -14.10 -1.07 5.16
C PHE A 176 -14.20 -0.64 6.62
N VAL A 177 -13.39 0.34 7.04
CA VAL A 177 -13.44 0.87 8.40
C VAL A 177 -14.80 1.53 8.69
N ASN A 178 -15.36 2.28 7.73
CA ASN A 178 -16.69 2.85 7.91
C ASN A 178 -17.79 1.79 8.03
N LYS A 179 -17.69 0.68 7.30
CA LYS A 179 -18.62 -0.44 7.46
C LYS A 179 -18.54 -1.04 8.87
N VAL A 180 -17.33 -1.17 9.42
CA VAL A 180 -17.11 -1.63 10.81
C VAL A 180 -17.73 -0.65 11.81
N VAL A 181 -17.45 0.65 11.69
CA VAL A 181 -17.98 1.70 12.59
C VAL A 181 -19.51 1.72 12.61
N LYS A 182 -20.17 1.39 11.50
CA LYS A 182 -21.63 1.31 11.41
C LYS A 182 -22.22 0.02 12.00
N MET A 183 -21.45 -1.07 12.02
CA MET A 183 -21.95 -2.42 12.35
C MET A 183 -21.56 -2.90 13.74
N ILE A 184 -20.53 -2.32 14.35
CA ILE A 184 -19.98 -2.73 15.64
C ILE A 184 -20.25 -1.63 16.67
N ASP A 185 -20.72 -2.04 17.85
CA ASP A 185 -20.89 -1.15 18.99
C ASP A 185 -19.57 -0.46 19.36
N GLU A 186 -19.63 0.80 19.78
CA GLU A 186 -18.45 1.62 20.06
C GLU A 186 -17.51 0.99 21.11
N ASP A 187 -18.08 0.39 22.15
CA ASP A 187 -17.35 -0.27 23.23
C ASP A 187 -16.56 -1.49 22.74
N LYS A 188 -16.99 -2.12 21.63
CA LYS A 188 -16.34 -3.29 21.03
C LYS A 188 -15.44 -2.96 19.84
N LEU A 189 -15.48 -1.72 19.34
CA LEU A 189 -14.76 -1.33 18.13
C LEU A 189 -13.23 -1.53 18.27
N ILE A 190 -12.66 -1.17 19.42
CA ILE A 190 -11.22 -1.33 19.67
C ILE A 190 -10.83 -2.80 19.77
N ASP A 191 -11.66 -3.63 20.39
CA ASP A 191 -11.37 -5.05 20.51
C ASP A 191 -11.40 -5.72 19.13
N PHE A 192 -12.38 -5.36 18.28
CA PHE A 192 -12.40 -5.79 16.89
C PHE A 192 -11.16 -5.33 16.11
N ILE A 193 -10.73 -4.08 16.27
CA ILE A 193 -9.50 -3.56 15.63
C ILE A 193 -8.27 -4.36 16.09
N LYS A 194 -8.15 -4.65 17.39
CA LYS A 194 -7.05 -5.45 17.92
C LYS A 194 -7.08 -6.88 17.37
N GLU A 195 -8.25 -7.50 17.24
CA GLU A 195 -8.40 -8.80 16.58
C GLU A 195 -7.94 -8.74 15.12
N CYS A 196 -8.31 -7.69 14.37
CA CYS A 196 -7.81 -7.47 13.01
C CYS A 196 -6.28 -7.40 12.98
N ILE A 197 -5.67 -6.64 13.91
CA ILE A 197 -4.21 -6.48 14.02
C ILE A 197 -3.54 -7.82 14.32
N ILE A 198 -4.12 -8.68 15.16
CA ILE A 198 -3.61 -10.02 15.42
C ILE A 198 -3.65 -10.88 14.14
N LEU A 199 -4.69 -10.74 13.32
CA LEU A 199 -4.87 -11.50 12.08
C LEU A 199 -3.98 -11.03 10.93
N GLN A 200 -3.25 -9.91 11.06
CA GLN A 200 -2.44 -9.35 9.96
C GLN A 200 -1.28 -10.25 9.52
N GLY A 201 -0.93 -11.28 10.30
CA GLY A 201 0.10 -12.24 9.96
C GLY A 201 1.52 -11.67 9.90
N ASP A 202 2.37 -12.27 9.08
CA ASP A 202 3.78 -11.91 8.94
C ASP A 202 3.97 -10.58 8.18
N SER A 203 2.94 -10.10 7.47
CA SER A 203 2.91 -8.80 6.78
C SER A 203 3.13 -7.60 7.70
N LYS A 204 2.86 -7.72 9.03
CA LYS A 204 3.10 -6.73 10.09
C LYS A 204 3.27 -5.28 9.61
N ARG A 205 2.16 -4.55 9.46
CA ARG A 205 2.13 -3.13 9.08
C ARG A 205 1.58 -2.20 10.16
N ILE A 206 0.82 -2.74 11.11
CA ILE A 206 0.25 -2.01 12.24
C ILE A 206 0.81 -2.62 13.52
N GLY A 207 1.38 -1.79 14.38
CA GLY A 207 1.90 -2.18 15.68
C GLY A 207 0.97 -1.77 16.81
N THR A 208 1.13 -2.43 17.95
CA THR A 208 0.48 -2.06 19.22
C THR A 208 1.55 -1.83 20.27
N TYR A 209 1.34 -0.83 21.13
CA TYR A 209 2.19 -0.55 22.28
C TYR A 209 1.29 -0.09 23.42
N ASP A 210 1.15 -0.91 24.46
CA ASP A 210 0.20 -0.67 25.57
C ASP A 210 -1.22 -0.35 25.03
N LYS A 211 -1.74 0.86 25.27
CA LYS A 211 -3.05 1.34 24.80
C LYS A 211 -3.01 2.09 23.47
N TYR A 212 -1.89 2.03 22.75
CA TYR A 212 -1.66 2.76 21.52
C TYR A 212 -1.57 1.82 20.31
N ILE A 213 -1.99 2.33 19.16
CA ILE A 213 -1.95 1.67 17.85
C ILE A 213 -1.20 2.61 16.89
N TYR A 214 -0.35 2.05 16.03
CA TYR A 214 0.49 2.85 15.14
C TYR A 214 0.82 2.15 13.82
N ALA A 215 1.13 2.92 12.77
CA ALA A 215 1.64 2.37 11.51
C ALA A 215 3.15 2.13 11.61
N ILE A 216 3.63 0.92 11.35
CA ILE A 216 5.05 0.55 11.54
C ILE A 216 6.00 1.29 10.58
N GLN A 217 5.50 1.70 9.42
CA GLN A 217 6.25 2.36 8.36
C GLN A 217 5.40 3.37 7.58
N GLY A 218 6.08 4.26 6.86
CA GLY A 218 5.45 5.16 5.88
C GLY A 218 4.60 6.23 6.53
N ILE A 219 5.09 6.79 7.65
CA ILE A 219 4.47 7.94 8.31
C ILE A 219 4.65 9.15 7.38
N TYR A 220 3.57 9.86 7.08
CA TYR A 220 3.57 11.00 6.15
C TYR A 220 2.99 12.25 6.81
N GLY A 221 3.38 13.41 6.28
CA GLY A 221 2.95 14.71 6.80
C GLY A 221 3.66 15.06 8.11
N ASN A 222 3.03 15.93 8.90
CA ASN A 222 3.61 16.47 10.13
C ASN A 222 3.29 15.60 11.36
N VAL A 223 3.19 14.28 11.18
CA VAL A 223 2.99 13.34 12.29
C VAL A 223 4.28 13.26 13.10
N GLU A 224 4.20 13.58 14.38
CA GLU A 224 5.35 13.54 15.29
C GLU A 224 5.71 12.09 15.60
N PHE A 225 6.95 11.72 15.25
CA PHE A 225 7.45 10.37 15.46
C PHE A 225 7.62 10.06 16.95
N ASP A 226 7.16 8.89 17.40
CA ASP A 226 7.28 8.48 18.80
C ASP A 226 8.42 7.48 18.96
N GLU A 227 9.41 7.86 19.77
CA GLU A 227 10.62 7.05 19.98
C GLU A 227 10.39 5.77 20.79
N ARG A 228 9.27 5.63 21.49
CA ARG A 228 9.00 4.47 22.35
C ARG A 228 8.80 3.17 21.56
N VAL A 229 8.47 3.27 20.28
CA VAL A 229 8.23 2.13 19.37
C VAL A 229 9.42 1.82 18.47
N VAL A 230 10.58 2.38 18.80
CA VAL A 230 11.85 2.06 18.15
C VAL A 230 12.94 1.80 19.15
N THR A 231 13.98 1.12 18.68
CA THR A 231 15.21 0.96 19.44
C THR A 231 16.27 1.88 18.86
N TYR A 232 16.84 2.76 19.69
CA TYR A 232 18.01 3.54 19.33
C TYR A 232 19.23 2.63 19.21
N LEU A 233 19.91 2.74 18.08
CA LEU A 233 21.16 2.02 17.86
C LEU A 233 22.32 2.86 18.40
N ASN A 234 22.51 2.80 19.72
CA ASN A 234 23.53 3.57 20.45
C ASN A 234 24.82 2.80 20.72
N ASP A 235 24.75 1.47 20.75
CA ASP A 235 25.92 0.61 20.84
C ASP A 235 26.10 -0.14 19.53
N VAL A 236 27.30 -0.02 18.98
CA VAL A 236 27.76 -0.73 17.80
C VAL A 236 27.62 -2.24 17.99
N LYS A 237 27.85 -2.78 19.19
CA LYS A 237 27.82 -4.23 19.42
C LYS A 237 26.43 -4.85 19.33
N SER A 238 25.38 -4.08 19.63
CA SER A 238 23.99 -4.56 19.59
C SER A 238 23.30 -4.32 18.25
N ALA A 239 23.89 -3.50 17.38
CA ALA A 239 23.37 -3.22 16.06
C ALA A 239 23.76 -4.30 15.04
N PRO A 240 22.91 -4.59 14.03
CA PRO A 240 23.33 -5.36 12.87
C PRO A 240 24.52 -4.66 12.21
N ARG A 241 25.49 -5.42 11.71
CA ARG A 241 26.71 -4.81 11.12
C ARG A 241 26.43 -4.11 9.79
N TYR A 242 25.53 -4.67 8.98
CA TYR A 242 25.24 -4.19 7.63
C TYR A 242 23.76 -3.91 7.46
N GLY A 243 23.41 -3.03 6.50
CA GLY A 243 22.06 -2.72 6.07
C GLY A 243 22.03 -2.39 4.58
N VAL A 244 20.84 -2.36 3.97
CA VAL A 244 20.69 -1.96 2.56
C VAL A 244 19.94 -0.64 2.49
N HIS A 245 20.58 0.37 1.90
CA HIS A 245 19.94 1.62 1.54
C HIS A 245 19.52 1.60 0.07
N PHE A 246 18.25 1.90 -0.20
CA PHE A 246 17.74 1.96 -1.56
C PHE A 246 17.90 3.35 -2.16
N THR A 247 18.46 3.40 -3.36
CA THR A 247 18.49 4.62 -4.18
C THR A 247 17.41 4.57 -5.26
N LYS A 248 17.04 5.73 -5.82
CA LYS A 248 16.08 5.80 -6.95
C LYS A 248 16.68 5.18 -8.21
N CYS A 249 15.83 4.60 -9.07
CA CYS A 249 16.23 3.86 -10.27
C CYS A 249 17.10 4.66 -11.26
N GLU A 250 16.90 5.98 -11.34
CA GLU A 250 17.69 6.86 -12.23
C GLU A 250 19.12 7.05 -11.72
N ILE A 251 19.29 7.25 -10.40
CA ILE A 251 20.61 7.30 -9.75
C ILE A 251 21.28 5.93 -9.90
N ALA A 252 20.48 4.87 -9.82
CA ALA A 252 20.95 3.52 -10.00
C ALA A 252 21.55 3.29 -11.39
N GLN A 253 20.79 3.51 -12.45
CA GLN A 253 21.22 3.21 -13.82
C GLN A 253 22.56 3.89 -14.17
N ASN A 254 22.82 5.10 -13.67
CA ASN A 254 24.07 5.84 -13.90
C ASN A 254 25.30 5.27 -13.17
N ILE A 255 25.13 4.52 -12.08
CA ILE A 255 26.24 3.91 -11.33
C ILE A 255 26.63 2.52 -11.88
N TRP A 256 25.71 1.86 -12.60
CA TRP A 256 25.69 0.40 -12.78
C TRP A 256 26.07 -0.14 -14.16
N ASP A 257 26.75 0.64 -15.01
CA ASP A 257 27.37 0.17 -16.27
C ASP A 257 28.54 -0.83 -16.06
N LYS A 258 28.78 -1.29 -14.82
CA LYS A 258 29.75 -2.33 -14.49
C LYS A 258 29.02 -3.60 -14.03
N ILE A 259 29.03 -4.61 -14.92
CA ILE A 259 28.85 -6.08 -14.74
C ILE A 259 27.96 -6.51 -13.56
N GLU A 260 26.85 -7.20 -13.87
CA GLU A 260 25.96 -7.85 -12.90
C GLU A 260 26.70 -8.76 -11.91
N THR A 261 26.42 -8.61 -10.61
CA THR A 261 26.88 -9.54 -9.58
C THR A 261 26.09 -10.85 -9.70
N LYS A 262 26.55 -11.78 -10.54
CA LYS A 262 25.92 -13.12 -10.67
C LYS A 262 25.85 -13.80 -9.30
N ASN A 263 24.64 -14.16 -8.84
CA ASN A 263 24.42 -14.78 -7.53
C ASN A 263 23.69 -16.15 -7.64
N SER A 264 24.15 -17.13 -6.86
CA SER A 264 23.50 -18.44 -6.73
C SER A 264 22.52 -18.43 -5.54
N ARG A 265 21.26 -18.78 -5.81
CA ARG A 265 20.08 -18.57 -4.96
C ARG A 265 20.09 -19.21 -3.56
N SER A 266 20.86 -20.25 -3.28
CA SER A 266 20.51 -21.18 -2.19
C SER A 266 21.18 -20.95 -0.82
N LYS A 267 22.07 -19.96 -0.65
CA LYS A 267 22.88 -19.84 0.58
C LYS A 267 22.98 -18.46 1.22
N GLY A 268 22.34 -17.43 0.67
CA GLY A 268 22.72 -16.04 0.98
C GLY A 268 24.18 -15.76 0.60
N ARG A 269 24.57 -14.50 0.51
CA ARG A 269 25.97 -14.15 0.27
C ARG A 269 26.39 -13.02 1.19
N ILE A 270 27.64 -13.10 1.65
CA ILE A 270 28.31 -11.99 2.31
C ILE A 270 28.56 -10.93 1.25
N ILE A 271 27.88 -9.80 1.36
CA ILE A 271 28.10 -8.65 0.49
C ILE A 271 29.00 -7.65 1.25
N PRO A 272 30.13 -7.21 0.68
CA PRO A 272 30.99 -6.24 1.34
C PRO A 272 30.29 -4.89 1.54
N VAL A 273 30.62 -4.23 2.65
CA VAL A 273 30.28 -2.82 2.91
C VAL A 273 30.79 -1.93 1.81
N GLY A 274 29.97 -0.94 1.44
CA GLY A 274 30.34 0.08 0.47
C GLY A 274 30.27 -0.43 -0.96
N GLU A 275 29.90 -1.70 -1.15
CA GLU A 275 29.58 -2.21 -2.47
C GLU A 275 28.15 -1.86 -2.85
N ILE A 276 28.06 -1.53 -4.12
CA ILE A 276 26.87 -1.14 -4.82
C ILE A 276 26.40 -2.40 -5.54
N VAL A 277 25.31 -3.00 -5.05
CA VAL A 277 24.87 -4.34 -5.48
C VAL A 277 23.80 -4.21 -6.55
N ARG A 278 24.00 -4.91 -7.66
CA ARG A 278 22.96 -5.17 -8.65
C ARG A 278 22.43 -6.58 -8.45
N PHE A 279 21.11 -6.71 -8.37
CA PHE A 279 20.44 -7.99 -8.29
C PHE A 279 20.21 -8.53 -9.70
N ASP A 280 20.29 -9.85 -9.87
CA ASP A 280 20.06 -10.55 -11.14
C ASP A 280 18.59 -10.49 -11.61
N ARG A 281 17.73 -9.89 -10.79
CA ARG A 281 16.33 -9.59 -11.07
C ARG A 281 15.90 -8.38 -10.26
N VAL A 282 14.79 -7.81 -10.69
CA VAL A 282 13.96 -6.90 -9.92
C VAL A 282 13.59 -7.49 -8.56
N ILE A 283 13.82 -6.71 -7.49
CA ILE A 283 13.34 -7.01 -6.14
C ILE A 283 12.42 -5.87 -5.69
N HIS A 284 11.35 -6.18 -4.97
CA HIS A 284 10.39 -5.15 -4.53
C HIS A 284 10.65 -4.63 -3.10
N GLY A 285 11.69 -5.13 -2.42
CA GLY A 285 12.21 -4.59 -1.17
C GLY A 285 13.20 -5.54 -0.45
N LEU A 286 14.11 -4.96 0.34
CA LEU A 286 15.14 -5.65 1.16
C LEU A 286 15.33 -4.87 2.47
N THR A 287 15.20 -5.53 3.61
CA THR A 287 15.57 -4.93 4.91
C THR A 287 15.94 -5.96 5.97
N CYS A 288 16.38 -7.16 5.57
CA CYS A 288 16.88 -8.14 6.53
C CYS A 288 18.38 -8.31 6.38
N VAL A 289 19.07 -8.26 7.52
CA VAL A 289 20.48 -8.61 7.65
C VAL A 289 20.58 -9.65 8.76
N GLU A 290 20.64 -10.93 8.36
CA GLU A 290 20.61 -12.08 9.27
C GLU A 290 22.03 -12.47 9.68
N TYR A 291 22.24 -12.85 10.94
CA TYR A 291 23.55 -13.26 11.45
C TYR A 291 23.68 -14.79 11.42
N ASP A 292 24.60 -15.34 10.62
CA ASP A 292 24.81 -16.78 10.46
C ASP A 292 25.72 -17.41 11.54
N GLY A 293 26.07 -16.64 12.58
CA GLY A 293 27.04 -17.03 13.62
C GLY A 293 28.47 -16.56 13.35
N LYS A 294 28.80 -16.13 12.12
CA LYS A 294 30.13 -15.63 11.73
C LYS A 294 30.07 -14.33 10.92
N ASN A 295 29.02 -14.12 10.13
CA ASN A 295 28.79 -12.98 9.26
C ASN A 295 27.31 -12.57 9.24
N PHE A 296 27.08 -11.34 8.83
CA PHE A 296 25.76 -10.80 8.54
C PHE A 296 25.48 -10.94 7.03
N MET A 297 24.35 -11.55 6.66
CA MET A 297 23.95 -11.85 5.28
C MET A 297 22.66 -11.12 4.90
N ILE A 298 22.59 -10.66 3.65
CA ILE A 298 21.35 -10.15 3.06
C ILE A 298 20.67 -11.32 2.34
N ASP A 299 19.46 -11.67 2.79
CA ASP A 299 18.63 -12.70 2.17
C ASP A 299 17.50 -12.05 1.34
N ASP A 300 17.65 -12.10 0.01
CA ASP A 300 16.63 -11.63 -0.94
C ASP A 300 15.47 -12.63 -1.13
N LEU A 301 15.64 -13.86 -0.66
CA LEU A 301 14.64 -14.92 -0.67
C LEU A 301 13.79 -14.95 0.59
N MET A 302 14.18 -14.22 1.65
CA MET A 302 13.42 -14.13 2.89
C MET A 302 12.04 -13.52 2.59
N ALA A 303 11.09 -14.43 2.34
CA ALA A 303 9.74 -14.11 1.89
C ALA A 303 9.07 -13.10 2.82
N LYS A 304 9.40 -13.14 4.12
CA LYS A 304 8.83 -12.26 5.14
C LYS A 304 9.03 -10.77 4.87
N ILE A 305 10.22 -10.33 4.45
CA ILE A 305 10.46 -8.90 4.16
C ILE A 305 10.13 -8.56 2.72
N ARG A 306 10.42 -9.47 1.79
CA ARG A 306 10.04 -9.32 0.39
C ARG A 306 8.52 -9.16 0.27
N ASP A 307 7.71 -9.99 0.92
CA ASP A 307 6.26 -9.94 0.85
C ASP A 307 5.68 -8.77 1.70
N ARG A 308 6.47 -8.20 2.63
CA ARG A 308 6.25 -6.90 3.30
C ARG A 308 6.55 -5.69 2.42
N MET A 309 7.08 -5.85 1.21
CA MET A 309 7.39 -4.73 0.30
C MET A 309 6.91 -4.95 -1.14
N VAL A 310 6.83 -6.21 -1.59
CA VAL A 310 5.98 -6.70 -2.67
C VAL A 310 4.55 -6.69 -2.14
N HIS A 311 3.84 -5.59 -2.33
CA HIS A 311 2.44 -5.58 -1.96
C HIS A 311 1.53 -5.35 -3.14
N GLY A 312 0.58 -6.25 -3.30
CA GLY A 312 -0.50 -6.08 -4.23
C GLY A 312 -0.95 -7.34 -4.94
N ILE A 313 -2.22 -7.32 -5.30
CA ILE A 313 -2.93 -8.31 -6.10
C ILE A 313 -2.88 -8.01 -7.60
N GLY A 314 -2.53 -6.78 -7.97
CA GLY A 314 -2.32 -6.39 -9.36
C GLY A 314 -0.86 -6.10 -9.67
N VAL A 315 -0.46 -6.30 -10.92
CA VAL A 315 0.81 -5.80 -11.46
C VAL A 315 0.75 -4.27 -11.41
N MET A 316 1.30 -3.69 -10.35
CA MET A 316 1.69 -2.28 -10.37
C MET A 316 3.19 -2.25 -10.62
N GLU A 317 3.61 -1.40 -11.55
CA GLU A 317 4.99 -0.93 -11.64
C GLU A 317 5.29 -0.14 -10.37
N ARG A 318 5.65 -0.87 -9.31
CA ARG A 318 6.33 -0.26 -8.17
C ARG A 318 7.74 0.13 -8.59
N PRO A 319 8.41 1.03 -7.85
CA PRO A 319 9.86 1.13 -7.92
C PRO A 319 10.42 -0.27 -7.70
N LYS A 320 10.94 -0.84 -8.78
CA LYS A 320 11.60 -2.13 -8.82
C LYS A 320 13.02 -1.84 -8.36
N TYR A 321 13.37 -2.31 -7.17
CA TYR A 321 14.74 -2.21 -6.68
C TYR A 321 15.54 -3.30 -7.37
N GLU A 322 16.20 -2.94 -8.45
CA GLU A 322 17.20 -3.80 -9.10
C GLU A 322 18.55 -3.66 -8.41
N SER A 323 18.63 -2.78 -7.42
CA SER A 323 19.91 -2.37 -6.86
C SER A 323 19.82 -1.61 -5.53
N GLY A 324 20.92 -1.58 -4.78
CA GLY A 324 21.02 -0.92 -3.48
C GLY A 324 22.45 -0.77 -2.98
N LEU A 325 22.65 0.15 -2.02
CA LEU A 325 23.94 0.38 -1.37
C LEU A 325 23.99 -0.39 -0.04
N VAL A 326 24.98 -1.27 0.12
CA VAL A 326 25.25 -1.91 1.41
C VAL A 326 26.00 -0.95 2.31
N ILE A 327 25.34 -0.53 3.38
CA ILE A 327 25.88 0.40 4.37
C ILE A 327 26.39 -0.38 5.59
N ASP A 328 27.53 0.05 6.13
CA ASP A 328 28.00 -0.36 7.45
C ASP A 328 27.29 0.48 8.52
N ILE A 329 26.39 -0.17 9.22
CA ILE A 329 25.58 0.47 10.26
C ILE A 329 26.47 0.81 11.46
N HIS A 330 27.46 -0.02 11.78
CA HIS A 330 28.40 0.22 12.88
C HIS A 330 29.19 1.50 12.64
N LYS A 331 29.64 1.71 11.40
CA LYS A 331 30.30 2.94 10.99
C LYS A 331 29.32 4.11 11.00
N LEU A 332 28.12 3.94 10.47
CA LEU A 332 27.09 4.98 10.48
C LEU A 332 26.75 5.47 11.91
N ILE A 333 26.60 4.55 12.87
CA ILE A 333 26.37 4.85 14.31
C ILE A 333 27.53 5.66 14.89
N LYS A 334 28.78 5.37 14.51
CA LYS A 334 29.95 6.09 15.01
C LYS A 334 30.08 7.50 14.44
N THR A 335 29.59 7.73 13.22
CA THR A 335 29.77 9.00 12.52
C THR A 335 28.61 9.96 12.70
N LEU A 336 27.37 9.45 12.81
CA LEU A 336 26.21 10.30 13.05
C LEU A 336 26.10 10.73 14.52
N PRO A 337 25.41 11.85 14.81
CA PRO A 337 25.13 12.24 16.19
C PRO A 337 24.44 11.10 16.95
N LYS A 338 24.65 11.04 18.26
CA LYS A 338 23.99 10.07 19.13
C LYS A 338 22.46 10.12 18.93
N ASP A 339 21.81 8.97 19.01
CA ASP A 339 20.35 8.83 18.85
C ASP A 339 19.82 9.19 17.44
N SER A 340 20.68 9.33 16.43
CA SER A 340 20.26 9.65 15.05
C SER A 340 19.75 8.44 14.27
N ILE A 341 20.07 7.22 14.72
CA ILE A 341 19.71 5.97 14.03
C ILE A 341 18.81 5.16 14.95
N MET A 342 17.64 4.82 14.41
CA MET A 342 16.62 4.04 15.08
C MET A 342 16.31 2.81 14.23
N MET A 343 15.87 1.74 14.88
CA MET A 343 15.35 0.56 14.21
C MET A 343 13.93 0.29 14.70
N ASN A 344 13.01 0.08 13.77
CA ASN A 344 11.65 -0.33 14.12
C ASN A 344 11.55 -1.84 14.35
N GLU A 345 10.39 -2.30 14.83
CA GLU A 345 10.14 -3.70 15.20
C GLU A 345 10.30 -4.71 14.06
N ILE A 346 10.31 -4.27 12.79
CA ILE A 346 10.51 -5.14 11.62
C ILE A 346 11.91 -5.03 11.01
N GLY A 347 12.85 -4.39 11.72
CA GLY A 347 14.25 -4.29 11.30
C GLY A 347 14.54 -3.19 10.27
N THR A 348 13.60 -2.26 10.04
CA THR A 348 13.84 -1.12 9.16
C THR A 348 14.63 -0.05 9.90
N LEU A 349 15.73 0.39 9.29
CA LEU A 349 16.51 1.52 9.78
C LEU A 349 15.81 2.84 9.46
N LEU A 350 15.69 3.69 10.46
CA LEU A 350 15.16 5.04 10.38
C LEU A 350 16.28 5.99 10.82
N VAL A 351 16.59 6.98 9.99
CA VAL A 351 17.63 7.97 10.29
C VAL A 351 16.95 9.33 10.43
N LYS A 352 17.13 9.97 11.59
CA LYS A 352 16.50 11.27 11.90
C LYS A 352 17.09 12.43 11.11
N GLU A 353 18.36 12.30 10.72
CA GLU A 353 19.09 13.34 10.02
C GLU A 353 19.46 12.91 8.60
N ASN A 354 19.67 13.89 7.73
CA ASN A 354 20.30 13.63 6.44
C ASN A 354 21.68 13.03 6.71
N ILE A 355 21.94 11.84 6.17
CA ILE A 355 23.27 11.23 6.28
C ILE A 355 24.26 12.15 5.53
N PRO A 356 25.25 12.76 6.22
CA PRO A 356 26.18 13.68 5.59
C PRO A 356 26.91 13.01 4.42
N ARG A 357 27.15 13.76 3.33
CA ARG A 357 27.85 13.26 2.14
C ARG A 357 29.18 12.57 2.51
N ASN A 358 29.93 13.14 3.46
CA ASN A 358 31.19 12.59 3.93
C ASN A 358 31.03 11.24 4.66
N CYS A 359 29.92 11.03 5.38
CA CYS A 359 29.61 9.72 5.98
C CYS A 359 29.38 8.67 4.88
N ILE A 360 28.65 9.02 3.82
CA ILE A 360 28.43 8.11 2.68
C ILE A 360 29.72 7.86 1.90
N ILE A 361 30.57 8.90 1.75
CA ILE A 361 31.92 8.78 1.17
C ILE A 361 32.77 7.78 1.95
N GLU A 362 32.78 7.91 3.26
CA GLU A 362 33.52 7.01 4.12
C GLU A 362 32.95 5.58 4.11
N LEU A 363 31.64 5.41 3.87
CA LEU A 363 30.98 4.10 3.77
C LEU A 363 31.24 3.41 2.43
N LEU A 364 31.52 4.17 1.37
CA LEU A 364 31.79 3.67 0.02
C LEU A 364 33.29 3.35 -0.17
N LYS A 365 33.59 2.19 -0.75
CA LYS A 365 34.96 1.81 -1.11
C LYS A 365 35.28 2.35 -2.51
N ASP A 366 35.98 3.49 -2.56
CA ASP A 366 36.64 4.06 -3.76
C ASP A 366 35.77 4.46 -4.96
N GLU A 367 36.30 5.43 -5.75
CA GLU A 367 36.00 5.97 -7.11
C GLU A 367 34.54 6.07 -7.63
N LYS A 368 33.62 5.19 -7.23
CA LYS A 368 32.20 5.15 -7.59
C LYS A 368 31.37 6.26 -6.93
N LEU A 369 31.98 7.01 -6.02
CA LEU A 369 31.39 8.12 -5.27
C LEU A 369 31.06 9.35 -6.10
N ASP A 370 31.94 9.70 -7.03
CA ASP A 370 31.71 10.81 -7.95
C ASP A 370 30.58 10.50 -8.94
N ILE A 371 30.25 9.22 -9.12
CA ILE A 371 29.16 8.75 -9.99
C ILE A 371 27.83 8.73 -9.23
N PHE A 372 27.83 8.34 -7.94
CA PHE A 372 26.61 8.37 -7.10
C PHE A 372 26.03 9.79 -6.94
N TRP A 373 26.86 10.83 -7.03
CA TRP A 373 26.49 12.22 -6.71
C TRP A 373 26.60 13.23 -7.87
N ARG A 374 26.92 12.82 -9.11
CA ARG A 374 27.07 13.76 -10.25
C ARG A 374 25.76 14.23 -10.89
N ILE A 375 24.62 14.10 -10.22
CA ILE A 375 23.32 14.57 -10.70
C ILE A 375 22.67 15.46 -9.65
#